data_AF-A0A947RBI6-F1
#
_entry.id   AF-A0A947RBI6-F1
#
_cell.length_a   1.000
_cell.length_b   1.000
_cell.length_c   1.000
_cell.angle_alpha   90.00
_cell.angle_beta   90.00
_cell.angle_gamma   90.00
#
_symmetry.space_group_name_H-M   'P 1'
#
loop_
_entity.id
_entity.type
_entity.pdbx_description
1 polymer ?
#
loop_
_entity_poly.entity_id
_entity_poly.type
_entity_poly.pdbx_seq_one_letter_code
_entity_poly.pdbx_strand_id
1 'polypeptide(L)'
;HKIQPVFYTSSDGTLDNLKKEKFNPAGGVEDSWLPKGKIYERFCDDRRYQPLEPYFAKIGDVGINYQRRQVGWSDRKKSRIADEIFYEGERENPDDLLYLKGEDIERFLVKPRLRRWLRHDWKERMTEGEVVNVNYNWAYRPVKILSRQTGDSIIAAIDQNNFLTGRSLHTTLIRDLAYSPWYIVALMNSEIVTKIYRELTREKGRPQAQVKLSFLRMLPIRRIDFVLGEDERKYVFEELKSRVVQNPEKLVSMVCESVSDNREDIAHDLIAFSAMSLEGQLKQNGDNGSSDGAELLRESLDKAVGVLYGKGV
;
A
#
# COMPACT_ATOMS: atom_id res chain seq x y z
N HIS A 1 -19.81 -5.40 -27.81
CA HIS A 1 -20.06 -6.43 -26.78
C HIS A 1 -19.17 -6.16 -25.58
N LYS A 2 -19.74 -5.90 -24.40
CA LYS A 2 -18.98 -5.61 -23.18
C LYS A 2 -18.32 -6.90 -22.70
N ILE A 3 -17.02 -7.04 -22.92
CA ILE A 3 -16.20 -8.10 -22.32
C ILE A 3 -16.23 -7.83 -20.81
N GLN A 4 -16.88 -8.70 -20.06
CA GLN A 4 -16.79 -8.68 -18.60
C GLN A 4 -15.47 -9.37 -18.21
N PRO A 5 -14.53 -8.67 -17.57
CA PRO A 5 -13.31 -9.32 -17.09
C PRO A 5 -13.65 -10.29 -15.98
N VAL A 6 -13.08 -11.50 -16.06
CA VAL A 6 -13.15 -12.53 -15.02
C VAL A 6 -11.87 -12.42 -14.19
N PHE A 7 -12.00 -12.44 -12.87
CA PHE A 7 -10.92 -12.09 -11.93
C PHE A 7 -10.41 -13.30 -11.14
N TYR A 8 -9.17 -13.14 -10.69
CA TYR A 8 -8.41 -14.16 -9.98
C TYR A 8 -7.46 -13.49 -8.95
N THR A 9 -7.54 -13.85 -7.65
CA THR A 9 -6.59 -13.36 -6.60
C THR A 9 -6.03 -14.51 -5.75
N SER A 10 -4.70 -14.65 -5.62
CA SER A 10 -4.05 -15.74 -4.88
C SER A 10 -3.62 -15.31 -3.48
N SER A 11 -3.85 -16.18 -2.49
CA SER A 11 -3.42 -16.00 -1.10
C SER A 11 -1.94 -16.32 -0.84
N ASP A 12 -1.23 -16.98 -1.77
CA ASP A 12 0.15 -17.45 -1.60
C ASP A 12 1.12 -17.01 -2.73
N GLY A 13 0.65 -16.21 -3.68
CA GLY A 13 1.45 -15.75 -4.82
C GLY A 13 1.66 -16.80 -5.91
N THR A 14 1.07 -17.99 -5.79
CA THR A 14 0.96 -18.97 -6.89
C THR A 14 -0.39 -18.85 -7.59
N LEU A 15 -0.42 -19.07 -8.89
CA LEU A 15 -1.60 -18.89 -9.76
C LEU A 15 -2.80 -19.81 -9.44
N ASP A 16 -2.71 -20.68 -8.45
CA ASP A 16 -3.60 -21.84 -8.34
C ASP A 16 -4.80 -21.68 -7.38
N ASN A 17 -4.93 -20.59 -6.60
CA ASN A 17 -6.02 -20.47 -5.61
C ASN A 17 -6.75 -19.12 -5.62
N LEU A 18 -7.69 -18.96 -6.54
CA LEU A 18 -8.31 -17.68 -6.90
C LEU A 18 -9.83 -17.69 -6.65
N LYS A 19 -10.36 -16.89 -5.70
CA LYS A 19 -11.82 -16.79 -5.40
C LYS A 19 -12.43 -15.42 -5.77
N LYS A 20 -13.68 -15.44 -6.26
CA LYS A 20 -14.44 -14.31 -6.82
C LYS A 20 -15.24 -13.54 -5.75
N GLU A 21 -15.14 -12.20 -5.72
CA GLU A 21 -16.09 -11.34 -5.00
C GLU A 21 -16.56 -10.15 -5.86
N LYS A 22 -17.83 -9.75 -5.67
CA LYS A 22 -18.46 -8.59 -6.33
C LYS A 22 -18.52 -7.40 -5.38
N PHE A 23 -18.19 -6.19 -5.87
CA PHE A 23 -18.37 -4.94 -5.12
C PHE A 23 -19.01 -3.84 -6.00
N ASN A 24 -19.81 -2.97 -5.37
CA ASN A 24 -20.68 -1.98 -6.01
C ASN A 24 -20.16 -0.53 -5.74
N PRO A 25 -19.81 0.27 -6.76
CA PRO A 25 -19.17 1.56 -6.54
C PRO A 25 -20.13 2.75 -6.67
N ALA A 26 -20.27 3.53 -5.60
CA ALA A 26 -20.80 4.90 -5.66
C ALA A 26 -19.89 5.83 -4.86
N GLY A 27 -19.52 6.98 -5.44
CA GLY A 27 -18.79 8.06 -4.78
C GLY A 27 -17.79 8.75 -5.71
N GLY A 28 -18.23 9.82 -6.37
CA GLY A 28 -17.37 10.74 -7.11
C GLY A 28 -16.59 11.67 -6.16
N VAL A 29 -15.44 12.14 -6.60
CA VAL A 29 -14.57 13.07 -5.87
C VAL A 29 -14.64 14.43 -6.57
N GLU A 30 -15.06 15.46 -5.83
CA GLU A 30 -15.12 16.86 -6.27
C GLU A 30 -13.73 17.54 -6.26
N ASP A 31 -13.50 18.36 -7.28
CA ASP A 31 -12.33 19.23 -7.46
C ASP A 31 -12.23 20.29 -6.36
N SER A 32 -11.13 20.32 -5.60
CA SER A 32 -10.63 21.59 -5.03
C SER A 32 -9.16 21.53 -4.60
N TRP A 33 -8.40 22.48 -5.19
CA TRP A 33 -7.08 22.97 -4.77
C TRP A 33 -5.89 21.99 -4.88
N LEU A 34 -5.32 21.88 -6.08
CA LEU A 34 -4.04 21.20 -6.34
C LEU A 34 -2.84 22.15 -6.11
N PRO A 35 -1.82 21.78 -5.32
CA PRO A 35 -0.57 22.52 -5.19
C PRO A 35 0.24 22.53 -6.50
N LYS A 36 0.59 23.72 -6.98
CA LYS A 36 1.31 23.98 -8.25
C LYS A 36 2.82 23.78 -8.13
N GLY A 37 3.29 22.54 -8.32
CA GLY A 37 4.71 22.19 -8.46
C GLY A 37 5.00 21.68 -9.86
N LYS A 38 6.10 22.12 -10.50
CA LYS A 38 6.40 21.82 -11.92
C LYS A 38 6.48 20.33 -12.24
N ILE A 39 6.93 19.48 -11.31
CA ILE A 39 6.98 18.02 -11.55
C ILE A 39 5.58 17.42 -11.45
N TYR A 40 4.78 17.83 -10.46
CA TYR A 40 3.42 17.35 -10.32
C TYR A 40 2.51 17.78 -11.48
N GLU A 41 2.59 19.04 -11.91
CA GLU A 41 1.84 19.57 -13.05
C GLU A 41 2.08 18.76 -14.34
N ARG A 42 3.34 18.35 -14.59
CA ARG A 42 3.68 17.47 -15.71
C ARG A 42 2.86 16.19 -15.73
N PHE A 43 2.61 15.58 -14.56
CA PHE A 43 1.83 14.34 -14.47
C PHE A 43 0.33 14.58 -14.51
N CYS A 44 -0.16 15.75 -14.09
CA CYS A 44 -1.58 16.11 -14.23
C CYS A 44 -1.99 16.31 -15.69
N ASP A 45 -1.11 16.89 -16.51
CA ASP A 45 -1.41 17.18 -17.92
C ASP A 45 -1.15 15.97 -18.85
N ASP A 46 -0.45 14.94 -18.35
CA ASP A 46 -0.11 13.74 -19.10
C ASP A 46 -1.18 12.66 -18.94
N ARG A 47 -1.90 12.36 -20.04
CA ARG A 47 -2.97 11.36 -20.10
C ARG A 47 -2.55 9.94 -19.73
N ARG A 48 -1.24 9.66 -19.68
CA ARG A 48 -0.68 8.40 -19.20
C ARG A 48 -0.77 8.25 -17.69
N TYR A 49 -1.13 9.28 -16.94
CA TYR A 49 -1.25 9.21 -15.48
C TYR A 49 -2.67 9.51 -15.04
N GLN A 50 -3.10 8.86 -13.95
CA GLN A 50 -4.36 9.13 -13.26
C GLN A 50 -4.13 9.12 -11.74
N PRO A 51 -4.92 9.85 -10.95
CA PRO A 51 -4.86 9.77 -9.50
C PRO A 51 -5.10 8.35 -8.95
N LEU A 52 -4.41 7.99 -7.86
CA LEU A 52 -4.59 6.70 -7.17
C LEU A 52 -6.07 6.42 -6.84
N GLU A 53 -6.77 7.39 -6.26
CA GLU A 53 -8.22 7.37 -6.04
C GLU A 53 -8.85 8.47 -6.91
N PRO A 54 -9.92 8.21 -7.70
CA PRO A 54 -10.82 7.06 -7.65
C PRO A 54 -10.49 5.87 -8.57
N TYR A 55 -9.42 5.96 -9.36
CA TYR A 55 -9.21 5.07 -10.52
C TYR A 55 -8.67 3.69 -10.13
N PHE A 56 -7.59 3.62 -9.36
CA PHE A 56 -6.88 2.36 -9.11
C PHE A 56 -7.19 1.75 -7.75
N ALA A 57 -7.47 2.58 -6.74
CA ALA A 57 -7.68 2.14 -5.39
C ALA A 57 -8.65 3.04 -4.60
N LYS A 58 -9.12 2.52 -3.47
CA LYS A 58 -9.80 3.29 -2.42
C LYS A 58 -8.87 3.38 -1.21
N ILE A 59 -8.64 4.58 -0.68
CA ILE A 59 -7.79 4.78 0.50
C ILE A 59 -8.57 5.43 1.64
N GLY A 60 -8.35 4.94 2.86
CA GLY A 60 -9.05 5.40 4.04
C GLY A 60 -8.19 5.39 5.31
N ASP A 61 -8.56 6.29 6.22
CA ASP A 61 -8.22 6.17 7.63
C ASP A 61 -9.28 5.29 8.30
N VAL A 62 -8.98 3.99 8.37
CA VAL A 62 -9.92 2.94 8.80
C VAL A 62 -9.41 2.16 10.00
N GLY A 63 -8.42 2.71 10.69
CA GLY A 63 -7.93 2.14 11.93
C GLY A 63 -8.99 2.16 13.03
N ILE A 64 -8.72 1.42 14.10
CA ILE A 64 -9.53 1.39 15.31
C ILE A 64 -9.56 2.82 15.88
N ASN A 65 -10.72 3.44 15.82
CA ASN A 65 -10.94 4.80 16.28
C ASN A 65 -11.69 4.76 17.61
N TYR A 66 -11.19 5.47 18.61
CA TYR A 66 -11.82 5.55 19.91
C TYR A 66 -11.72 6.97 20.46
N GLN A 67 -12.81 7.43 21.08
CA GLN A 67 -12.91 8.74 21.70
C GLN A 67 -14.06 8.77 22.71
N ARG A 68 -14.07 9.78 23.57
CA ARG A 68 -15.22 10.08 24.43
C ARG A 68 -15.95 11.30 23.88
N ARG A 69 -17.28 11.23 23.79
CA ARG A 69 -18.16 12.33 23.38
C ARG A 69 -18.10 13.44 24.44
N GLN A 70 -18.15 14.69 23.99
CA GLN A 70 -18.26 15.90 24.82
C GLN A 70 -17.08 16.19 25.77
N VAL A 71 -15.91 15.60 25.55
CA VAL A 71 -14.66 16.03 26.22
C VAL A 71 -13.79 16.80 25.23
N GLY A 72 -13.48 18.05 25.56
CA GLY A 72 -12.48 18.83 24.83
C GLY A 72 -11.08 18.23 24.95
N TRP A 73 -10.14 18.73 24.15
CA TRP A 73 -8.74 18.23 24.11
C TRP A 73 -8.06 18.19 25.49
N SER A 74 -8.46 19.10 26.40
CA SER A 74 -8.00 19.24 27.78
C SER A 74 -8.38 18.08 28.71
N ASP A 75 -9.36 17.25 28.37
CA ASP A 75 -9.91 16.20 29.26
C ASP A 75 -9.55 14.77 28.85
N ARG A 76 -8.61 14.58 27.91
CA ARG A 76 -8.18 13.25 27.42
C ARG A 76 -7.76 12.28 28.54
N LYS A 77 -7.21 12.78 29.64
CA LYS A 77 -6.81 11.96 30.81
C LYS A 77 -7.99 11.33 31.56
N LYS A 78 -9.24 11.72 31.27
CA LYS A 78 -10.45 11.19 31.92
C LYS A 78 -11.04 9.95 31.24
N SER A 79 -10.54 9.54 30.07
CA SER A 79 -10.99 8.30 29.42
C SER A 79 -9.91 7.23 29.58
N ARG A 80 -10.32 6.11 30.16
CA ARG A 80 -9.50 4.90 30.31
C ARG A 80 -9.83 3.86 29.23
N ILE A 81 -10.68 4.19 28.25
CA ILE A 81 -11.15 3.22 27.25
C ILE A 81 -10.00 2.50 26.56
N ALA A 82 -8.91 3.20 26.25
CA ALA A 82 -7.75 2.58 25.62
C ALA A 82 -7.10 1.51 26.51
N ASP A 83 -6.99 1.79 27.81
CA ASP A 83 -6.45 0.85 28.80
C ASP A 83 -7.40 -0.33 29.03
N GLU A 84 -8.71 -0.11 28.86
CA GLU A 84 -9.72 -1.15 29.03
C GLU A 84 -9.82 -2.08 27.81
N ILE A 85 -9.79 -1.55 26.58
CA ILE A 85 -10.04 -2.33 25.35
C ILE A 85 -8.78 -2.85 24.66
N PHE A 86 -7.60 -2.33 25.00
CA PHE A 86 -6.33 -2.78 24.41
C PHE A 86 -5.41 -3.38 25.46
N TYR A 87 -4.59 -4.32 25.02
CA TYR A 87 -3.46 -4.81 25.80
C TYR A 87 -2.30 -5.22 24.88
N GLU A 88 -1.12 -5.39 25.47
CA GLU A 88 0.09 -5.87 24.78
C GLU A 88 0.59 -7.14 25.46
N GLY A 89 1.16 -8.07 24.69
CA GLY A 89 1.72 -9.32 25.20
C GLY A 89 1.10 -10.58 24.59
N GLU A 90 1.11 -11.67 25.35
CA GLU A 90 0.49 -12.93 24.94
C GLU A 90 -1.02 -12.79 24.83
N ARG A 91 -1.60 -13.50 23.86
CA ARG A 91 -3.04 -13.46 23.61
C ARG A 91 -3.79 -14.03 24.81
N GLU A 92 -4.62 -13.20 25.45
CA GLU A 92 -5.43 -13.59 26.61
C GLU A 92 -6.67 -14.38 26.21
N ASN A 93 -7.30 -14.06 25.07
CA ASN A 93 -8.47 -14.76 24.56
C ASN A 93 -8.37 -15.08 23.04
N PRO A 94 -8.78 -16.29 22.59
CA PRO A 94 -8.78 -16.70 21.18
C PRO A 94 -9.62 -15.86 20.21
N ASP A 95 -10.49 -14.98 20.70
CA ASP A 95 -11.29 -14.05 19.90
C ASP A 95 -10.69 -12.63 19.88
N ASP A 96 -9.67 -12.35 20.68
CA ASP A 96 -9.00 -11.03 20.69
C ASP A 96 -8.29 -10.78 19.37
N LEU A 97 -8.39 -9.56 18.85
CA LEU A 97 -7.98 -9.25 17.49
C LEU A 97 -6.65 -8.51 17.46
N LEU A 98 -5.67 -9.09 16.76
CA LEU A 98 -4.36 -8.45 16.59
C LEU A 98 -4.48 -7.20 15.71
N TYR A 99 -3.83 -6.11 16.12
CA TYR A 99 -3.77 -4.88 15.34
C TYR A 99 -2.36 -4.31 15.21
N LEU A 100 -2.11 -3.64 14.09
CA LEU A 100 -0.83 -3.01 13.76
C LEU A 100 -0.87 -1.49 13.97
N LYS A 101 0.28 -0.90 14.30
CA LYS A 101 0.55 0.54 14.29
C LYS A 101 1.60 0.88 13.22
N GLY A 102 1.78 2.18 12.96
CA GLY A 102 2.75 2.67 11.97
C GLY A 102 4.20 2.23 12.21
N GLU A 103 4.59 1.89 13.44
CA GLU A 103 5.92 1.35 13.74
C GLU A 103 6.08 -0.14 13.41
N ASP A 104 4.97 -0.84 13.17
CA ASP A 104 4.94 -2.26 12.80
C ASP A 104 5.11 -2.45 11.28
N ILE A 105 5.35 -1.38 10.51
CA ILE A 105 5.64 -1.46 9.09
C ILE A 105 6.87 -0.63 8.71
N GLU A 106 7.65 -1.19 7.78
CA GLU A 106 8.79 -0.59 7.11
C GLU A 106 8.54 -0.58 5.60
N ARG A 107 9.46 -0.03 4.78
CA ARG A 107 9.27 -0.05 3.32
C ARG A 107 9.19 -1.51 2.87
N PHE A 108 8.08 -1.86 2.22
CA PHE A 108 7.70 -3.20 1.75
C PHE A 108 7.38 -4.23 2.82
N LEU A 109 7.76 -4.04 4.09
CA LEU A 109 7.71 -5.09 5.11
C LEU A 109 6.69 -4.78 6.22
N VAL A 110 5.79 -5.72 6.49
CA VAL A 110 5.04 -5.77 7.75
C VAL A 110 5.87 -6.53 8.78
N LYS A 111 6.29 -5.84 9.85
CA LYS A 111 7.14 -6.35 10.91
C LYS A 111 6.56 -5.95 12.27
N PRO A 112 5.58 -6.71 12.80
CA PRO A 112 4.98 -6.43 14.11
C PRO A 112 6.06 -6.40 15.19
N ARG A 113 6.22 -5.25 15.86
CA ARG A 113 7.23 -5.06 16.92
C ARG A 113 6.70 -5.51 18.27
N LEU A 114 5.42 -5.29 18.51
CA LEU A 114 4.71 -5.74 19.70
C LEU A 114 3.43 -6.45 19.30
N ARG A 115 3.05 -7.47 20.08
CA ARG A 115 1.73 -8.11 19.96
C ARG A 115 0.72 -7.22 20.66
N ARG A 116 -0.15 -6.56 19.88
CA ARG A 116 -1.19 -5.67 20.40
C ARG A 116 -2.55 -6.21 20.05
N TRP A 117 -3.43 -6.23 21.04
CA TRP A 117 -4.73 -6.88 20.93
C TRP A 117 -5.83 -5.87 21.21
N LEU A 118 -6.88 -5.91 20.40
CA LEU A 118 -8.20 -5.40 20.75
C LEU A 118 -8.97 -6.54 21.41
N ARG A 119 -9.42 -6.33 22.64
CA ARG A 119 -10.20 -7.33 23.37
C ARG A 119 -11.52 -7.62 22.64
N HIS A 120 -11.90 -8.88 22.50
CA HIS A 120 -13.15 -9.30 21.83
C HIS A 120 -14.40 -8.69 22.48
N ASP A 121 -14.39 -8.52 23.80
CA ASP A 121 -15.45 -7.95 24.64
C ASP A 121 -15.35 -6.41 24.76
N TRP A 122 -14.60 -5.74 23.88
CA TRP A 122 -14.38 -4.27 23.94
C TRP A 122 -15.67 -3.46 24.07
N LYS A 123 -16.78 -3.93 23.50
CA LYS A 123 -18.09 -3.26 23.58
C LYS A 123 -18.65 -3.22 25.00
N GLU A 124 -18.44 -4.28 25.77
CA GLU A 124 -18.93 -4.42 27.15
C GLU A 124 -18.09 -3.60 28.13
N ARG A 125 -16.87 -3.24 27.72
CA ARG A 125 -15.92 -2.42 28.47
C ARG A 125 -16.11 -0.92 28.26
N MET A 126 -17.02 -0.52 27.37
CA MET A 126 -17.31 0.88 27.11
C MET A 126 -18.17 1.50 28.20
N THR A 127 -17.81 2.71 28.63
CA THR A 127 -18.63 3.51 29.55
C THR A 127 -19.49 4.52 28.80
N GLU A 128 -20.47 5.10 29.49
CA GLU A 128 -21.37 6.08 28.88
C GLU A 128 -20.61 7.28 28.30
N GLY A 129 -20.92 7.59 27.04
CA GLY A 129 -20.29 8.65 26.27
C GLY A 129 -19.03 8.22 25.51
N GLU A 130 -18.51 7.00 25.68
CA GLU A 130 -17.41 6.50 24.86
C GLU A 130 -17.90 5.97 23.50
N VAL A 131 -17.08 6.14 22.46
CA VAL A 131 -17.34 5.65 21.11
C VAL A 131 -16.09 4.96 20.63
N VAL A 132 -16.25 3.71 20.22
CA VAL A 132 -15.21 2.93 19.53
C VAL A 132 -15.78 2.49 18.18
N ASN A 133 -15.00 2.67 17.12
CA ASN A 133 -15.30 2.24 15.77
C ASN A 133 -14.17 1.32 15.29
N VAL A 134 -14.57 0.13 14.88
CA VAL A 134 -13.67 -0.89 14.32
C VAL A 134 -14.16 -1.21 12.91
N ASN A 135 -13.28 -1.06 11.92
CA ASN A 135 -13.65 -1.25 10.53
C ASN A 135 -13.30 -2.67 10.03
N TYR A 136 -14.10 -3.64 10.45
CA TYR A 136 -13.93 -5.06 10.08
C TYR A 136 -13.95 -5.29 8.56
N ASN A 137 -14.74 -4.52 7.82
CA ASN A 137 -14.87 -4.65 6.37
C ASN A 137 -13.57 -4.34 5.61
N TRP A 138 -12.71 -3.49 6.19
CA TRP A 138 -11.40 -3.19 5.62
C TRP A 138 -10.32 -4.13 6.14
N ALA A 139 -10.41 -4.51 7.42
CA ALA A 139 -9.45 -5.39 8.05
C ALA A 139 -9.46 -6.80 7.45
N TYR A 140 -10.64 -7.37 7.20
CA TYR A 140 -10.81 -8.71 6.62
C TYR A 140 -10.69 -8.76 5.10
N ARG A 141 -10.16 -7.69 4.47
CA ARG A 141 -9.77 -7.78 3.06
C ARG A 141 -8.49 -8.60 2.94
N PRO A 142 -8.46 -9.62 2.05
CA PRO A 142 -7.39 -10.61 1.99
C PRO A 142 -6.04 -9.99 1.62
N VAL A 143 -6.03 -8.89 0.88
CA VAL A 143 -4.84 -8.12 0.56
C VAL A 143 -5.14 -6.64 0.72
N LYS A 144 -4.29 -5.94 1.47
CA LYS A 144 -4.38 -4.49 1.65
C LYS A 144 -2.99 -3.87 1.71
N ILE A 145 -2.86 -2.65 1.18
CA ILE A 145 -1.64 -1.86 1.33
C ILE A 145 -1.80 -0.98 2.57
N LEU A 146 -0.90 -1.12 3.53
CA LEU A 146 -0.81 -0.28 4.70
C LEU A 146 0.19 0.83 4.44
N SER A 147 -0.09 2.07 4.86
CA SER A 147 0.88 3.17 4.80
C SER A 147 0.90 3.99 6.07
N ARG A 148 2.08 4.46 6.49
CA ARG A 148 2.24 5.25 7.73
C ARG A 148 1.59 6.62 7.60
N GLN A 149 0.96 7.10 8.67
CA GLN A 149 0.46 8.48 8.74
C GLN A 149 1.54 9.50 9.12
N THR A 150 2.66 9.06 9.71
CA THR A 150 3.73 9.95 10.21
C THR A 150 4.98 9.85 9.35
N GLY A 151 5.61 10.97 9.04
CA GLY A 151 6.83 11.06 8.25
C GLY A 151 6.70 12.02 7.08
N ASP A 152 7.82 12.33 6.45
CA ASP A 152 7.89 13.20 5.26
C ASP A 152 8.06 12.40 3.95
N SER A 153 7.99 11.07 4.04
CA SER A 153 8.03 10.12 2.92
C SER A 153 6.93 9.08 3.09
N ILE A 154 6.55 8.44 1.98
CA ILE A 154 5.59 7.36 2.00
C ILE A 154 6.34 6.08 2.39
N ILE A 155 5.85 5.42 3.43
CA ILE A 155 6.29 4.09 3.83
C ILE A 155 5.05 3.21 3.79
N ALA A 156 5.08 2.21 2.92
CA ALA A 156 3.98 1.30 2.70
C ALA A 156 4.43 -0.17 2.66
N ALA A 157 3.53 -1.06 3.07
CA ALA A 157 3.75 -2.51 3.05
C ALA A 157 2.44 -3.23 2.71
N ILE A 158 2.55 -4.47 2.24
CA ILE A 158 1.40 -5.32 1.96
C ILE A 158 1.05 -6.13 3.20
N ASP A 159 -0.23 -6.11 3.58
CA ASP A 159 -0.78 -7.02 4.58
C ASP A 159 -1.68 -8.06 3.91
N GLN A 160 -1.34 -9.33 4.15
CA GLN A 160 -2.09 -10.52 3.71
C GLN A 160 -2.64 -11.33 4.90
N ASN A 161 -2.46 -10.85 6.14
CA ASN A 161 -2.81 -11.57 7.37
C ASN A 161 -4.08 -11.02 8.03
N ASN A 162 -4.84 -10.17 7.33
CA ASN A 162 -6.10 -9.60 7.81
C ASN A 162 -5.98 -8.83 9.14
N PHE A 163 -4.84 -8.20 9.42
CA PHE A 163 -4.68 -7.45 10.66
C PHE A 163 -5.63 -6.25 10.73
N LEU A 164 -6.11 -5.94 11.94
CA LEU A 164 -6.66 -4.61 12.23
C LEU A 164 -5.53 -3.58 12.18
N THR A 165 -5.89 -2.31 11.98
CA THR A 165 -4.93 -1.20 12.03
C THR A 165 -5.29 -0.24 13.15
N GLY A 166 -4.29 0.39 13.76
CA GLY A 166 -4.44 1.53 14.65
C GLY A 166 -4.44 2.85 13.88
N ARG A 167 -4.66 3.95 14.59
CA ARG A 167 -4.77 5.32 14.04
C ARG A 167 -3.50 5.88 13.38
N SER A 168 -2.40 5.15 13.39
CA SER A 168 -1.12 5.58 12.79
C SER A 168 -0.87 4.98 11.41
N LEU A 169 -1.85 4.27 10.86
CA LEU A 169 -1.83 3.70 9.52
C LEU A 169 -3.02 4.20 8.69
N HIS A 170 -2.82 4.38 7.39
CA HIS A 170 -3.90 4.33 6.40
C HIS A 170 -3.95 2.93 5.78
N THR A 171 -5.10 2.59 5.21
CA THR A 171 -5.28 1.38 4.43
C THR A 171 -5.73 1.75 3.02
N THR A 172 -5.14 1.08 2.02
CA THR A 172 -5.47 1.20 0.61
C THR A 172 -5.93 -0.16 0.09
N LEU A 173 -7.09 -0.19 -0.55
CA LEU A 173 -7.67 -1.36 -1.18
C LEU A 173 -7.70 -1.17 -2.69
N ILE A 174 -7.09 -2.08 -3.43
CA ILE A 174 -7.08 -2.03 -4.91
C ILE A 174 -8.51 -2.20 -5.43
N ARG A 175 -8.87 -1.33 -6.38
CA ARG A 175 -10.16 -1.30 -7.06
C ARG A 175 -10.06 -1.80 -8.49
N ASP A 176 -9.01 -1.38 -9.20
CA ASP A 176 -8.72 -1.91 -10.53
C ASP A 176 -7.91 -3.20 -10.39
N LEU A 177 -8.58 -4.32 -10.60
CA LEU A 177 -7.98 -5.65 -10.42
C LEU A 177 -7.01 -6.03 -11.53
N ALA A 178 -6.90 -5.25 -12.62
CA ALA A 178 -5.80 -5.40 -13.56
C ALA A 178 -4.45 -5.02 -12.92
N TYR A 179 -4.49 -4.18 -11.88
CA TYR A 179 -3.31 -3.73 -11.16
C TYR A 179 -3.01 -4.63 -9.97
N SER A 180 -1.75 -5.04 -9.87
CA SER A 180 -1.25 -5.77 -8.73
C SER A 180 -1.09 -4.83 -7.52
N PRO A 181 -1.53 -5.22 -6.31
CA PRO A 181 -1.18 -4.52 -5.08
C PRO A 181 0.33 -4.33 -4.92
N TRP A 182 1.13 -5.30 -5.40
CA TRP A 182 2.59 -5.23 -5.38
C TRP A 182 3.16 -4.17 -6.32
N TYR A 183 2.52 -3.96 -7.46
CA TYR A 183 2.89 -2.85 -8.35
C TYR A 183 2.61 -1.51 -7.65
N ILE A 184 1.43 -1.33 -7.07
CA ILE A 184 1.05 -0.08 -6.40
C ILE A 184 1.94 0.19 -5.18
N VAL A 185 2.26 -0.83 -4.35
CA VAL A 185 3.16 -0.63 -3.21
C VAL A 185 4.60 -0.30 -3.66
N ALA A 186 5.06 -0.84 -4.80
CA ALA A 186 6.35 -0.48 -5.39
C ALA A 186 6.39 1.00 -5.79
N LEU A 187 5.33 1.48 -6.45
CA LEU A 187 5.19 2.89 -6.78
C LEU A 187 5.18 3.77 -5.53
N MET A 188 4.32 3.46 -4.56
CA MET A 188 4.19 4.22 -3.31
C MET A 188 5.50 4.33 -2.55
N ASN A 189 6.31 3.26 -2.51
CA ASN A 189 7.61 3.26 -1.84
C ASN A 189 8.75 3.84 -2.66
N SER A 190 8.55 4.22 -3.93
CA SER A 190 9.64 4.70 -4.80
C SER A 190 10.07 6.12 -4.47
N GLU A 191 11.33 6.45 -4.78
CA GLU A 191 11.88 7.79 -4.63
C GLU A 191 11.17 8.81 -5.52
N ILE A 192 10.83 8.44 -6.76
CA ILE A 192 10.21 9.37 -7.70
C ILE A 192 8.82 9.78 -7.23
N VAL A 193 8.01 8.82 -6.74
CA VAL A 193 6.70 9.10 -6.15
C VAL A 193 6.85 9.85 -4.82
N THR A 194 7.85 9.53 -4.01
CA THR A 194 8.15 10.30 -2.79
C THR A 194 8.53 11.75 -3.12
N LYS A 195 9.29 12.00 -4.19
CA LYS A 195 9.63 13.35 -4.66
C LYS A 195 8.37 14.10 -5.08
N ILE A 196 7.50 13.48 -5.88
CA ILE A 196 6.19 14.03 -6.28
C ILE A 196 5.35 14.37 -5.03
N TYR A 197 5.24 13.44 -4.09
CA TYR A 197 4.49 13.62 -2.85
C TYR A 197 5.02 14.80 -1.99
N ARG A 198 6.34 14.97 -1.91
CA ARG A 198 6.96 16.08 -1.18
C ARG A 198 6.70 17.43 -1.85
N GLU A 199 6.64 17.49 -3.18
CA GLU A 199 6.25 18.71 -3.90
C GLU A 199 4.79 19.08 -3.67
N LEU A 200 3.89 18.08 -3.68
CA LEU A 200 2.48 18.27 -3.35
C LEU A 200 2.30 18.85 -1.94
N THR A 201 2.98 18.27 -0.96
CA THR A 201 2.73 18.57 0.45
C THR A 201 3.48 19.79 0.96
N ARG A 202 4.69 20.06 0.44
CA ARG A 202 5.66 21.00 1.03
C ARG A 202 5.97 20.71 2.51
N GLU A 203 5.86 19.44 2.93
CA GLU A 203 6.04 18.99 4.34
C GLU A 203 7.48 18.52 4.64
N LYS A 204 8.41 18.56 3.68
CA LYS A 204 9.80 18.11 3.85
C LYS A 204 10.47 18.82 5.04
N GLY A 205 11.05 18.05 5.96
CA GLY A 205 11.82 18.57 7.10
C GLY A 205 11.00 19.27 8.19
N ARG A 206 9.67 19.17 8.18
CA ARG A 206 8.84 19.75 9.24
C ARG A 206 8.84 18.89 10.50
N PRO A 207 9.04 19.47 11.69
CA PRO A 207 8.82 18.78 12.94
C PRO A 207 7.31 18.48 13.03
N GLN A 208 6.92 17.21 12.93
CA GLN A 208 5.53 16.71 12.79
C GLN A 208 4.98 16.58 11.35
N ALA A 209 5.83 16.32 10.36
CA ALA A 209 5.36 15.95 9.02
C ALA A 209 4.38 14.77 9.08
N GLN A 210 3.20 14.98 8.47
CA GLN A 210 2.14 13.97 8.36
C GLN A 210 1.98 13.58 6.90
N VAL A 211 1.87 12.28 6.66
CA VAL A 211 1.39 11.78 5.39
C VAL A 211 -0.13 12.00 5.38
N LYS A 212 -0.67 12.89 4.54
CA LYS A 212 -2.10 13.22 4.53
C LYS A 212 -2.82 12.41 3.46
N LEU A 213 -3.98 11.86 3.85
CA LEU A 213 -4.84 11.06 2.99
C LEU A 213 -5.22 11.76 1.68
N SER A 214 -5.50 13.07 1.72
CA SER A 214 -5.85 13.87 0.54
C SER A 214 -4.75 13.84 -0.53
N PHE A 215 -3.48 13.88 -0.12
CA PHE A 215 -2.35 13.84 -1.07
C PHE A 215 -2.02 12.44 -1.53
N LEU A 216 -2.24 11.41 -0.69
CA LEU A 216 -2.10 10.01 -1.13
C LEU A 216 -3.10 9.67 -2.25
N ARG A 217 -4.34 10.19 -2.16
CA ARG A 217 -5.35 10.03 -3.23
C ARG A 217 -4.89 10.59 -4.57
N MET A 218 -4.12 11.67 -4.52
CA MET A 218 -3.65 12.43 -5.68
C MET A 218 -2.36 11.91 -6.31
N LEU A 219 -1.76 10.83 -5.77
CA LEU A 219 -0.55 10.26 -6.34
C LEU A 219 -0.79 9.90 -7.81
N PRO A 220 0.04 10.39 -8.75
CA PRO A 220 -0.11 10.07 -10.15
C PRO A 220 0.38 8.63 -10.36
N ILE A 221 -0.52 7.75 -10.76
CA ILE A 221 -0.24 6.36 -11.09
C ILE A 221 -0.30 6.23 -12.62
N ARG A 222 0.73 5.60 -13.20
CA ARG A 222 0.77 5.38 -14.65
C ARG A 222 -0.31 4.38 -15.06
N ARG A 223 -1.08 4.74 -16.08
CA ARG A 223 -1.96 3.84 -16.81
C ARG A 223 -1.11 2.81 -17.56
N ILE A 224 -1.56 1.56 -17.53
CA ILE A 224 -0.92 0.43 -18.18
C ILE A 224 -1.94 -0.11 -19.16
N ASP A 225 -1.54 -0.17 -20.43
CA ASP A 225 -2.34 -0.84 -21.45
C ASP A 225 -1.99 -2.34 -21.43
N PHE A 226 -2.94 -3.15 -20.95
CA PHE A 226 -2.83 -4.61 -20.90
C PHE A 226 -3.16 -5.20 -22.27
N VAL A 227 -2.13 -5.31 -23.12
CA VAL A 227 -2.26 -5.68 -24.54
C VAL A 227 -2.21 -7.19 -24.76
N LEU A 228 -1.52 -7.94 -23.89
CA LEU A 228 -1.42 -9.39 -24.00
C LEU A 228 -2.60 -10.10 -23.37
N GLY A 229 -2.93 -11.26 -23.93
CA GLY A 229 -3.78 -12.24 -23.27
C GLY A 229 -3.12 -12.79 -22.00
N GLU A 230 -3.94 -13.24 -21.04
CA GLU A 230 -3.46 -13.71 -19.72
C GLU A 230 -2.40 -14.83 -19.83
N ASP A 231 -2.60 -15.81 -20.70
CA ASP A 231 -1.69 -16.96 -20.85
C ASP A 231 -0.36 -16.57 -21.50
N GLU A 232 -0.40 -15.73 -22.53
CA GLU A 232 0.80 -15.20 -23.19
C GLU A 232 1.61 -14.35 -22.22
N ARG A 233 0.93 -13.49 -21.45
CA ARG A 233 1.56 -12.65 -20.44
C ARG A 233 2.25 -13.47 -19.36
N LYS A 234 1.60 -14.53 -18.87
CA LYS A 234 2.20 -15.48 -17.92
C LYS A 234 3.44 -16.17 -18.49
N TYR A 235 3.36 -16.62 -19.74
CA TYR A 235 4.49 -17.28 -20.41
C TYR A 235 5.71 -16.37 -20.54
N VAL A 236 5.51 -15.16 -21.08
CA VAL A 236 6.57 -14.14 -21.22
C VAL A 236 7.13 -13.78 -19.84
N PHE A 237 6.25 -13.59 -18.86
CA PHE A 237 6.65 -13.25 -17.50
C PHE A 237 7.55 -14.31 -16.86
N GLU A 238 7.23 -15.61 -16.96
CA GLU A 238 8.05 -16.66 -16.35
C GLU A 238 9.45 -16.74 -16.96
N GLU A 239 9.59 -16.48 -18.27
CA GLU A 239 10.90 -16.39 -18.91
C GLU A 239 11.73 -15.23 -18.34
N LEU A 240 11.13 -14.04 -18.24
CA LEU A 240 11.82 -12.82 -17.83
C LEU A 240 12.13 -12.78 -16.34
N LYS A 241 11.22 -13.29 -15.51
CA LYS A 241 11.36 -13.40 -14.05
C LYS A 241 12.65 -14.09 -13.64
N SER A 242 13.01 -15.19 -14.30
CA SER A 242 14.24 -15.94 -14.01
C SER A 242 15.50 -15.06 -14.15
N ARG A 243 15.51 -14.15 -15.13
CA ARG A 243 16.63 -13.24 -15.40
C ARG A 243 16.76 -12.17 -14.30
N VAL A 244 15.63 -11.67 -13.79
CA VAL A 244 15.60 -10.71 -12.66
C VAL A 244 16.06 -11.36 -11.36
N VAL A 245 15.66 -12.62 -11.11
CA VAL A 245 16.12 -13.38 -9.94
C VAL A 245 17.63 -13.59 -9.96
N GLN A 246 18.19 -13.92 -11.13
CA GLN A 246 19.64 -14.14 -11.29
C GLN A 246 20.44 -12.84 -11.21
N ASN A 247 19.92 -11.74 -11.76
CA ASN A 247 20.54 -10.44 -11.70
C ASN A 247 19.47 -9.34 -11.60
N PRO A 248 19.22 -8.80 -10.39
CA PRO A 248 18.21 -7.76 -10.16
C PRO A 248 18.40 -6.50 -11.01
N GLU A 249 19.64 -6.15 -11.38
CA GLU A 249 19.92 -4.94 -12.17
C GLU A 249 19.28 -4.99 -13.56
N LYS A 250 19.08 -6.19 -14.10
CA LYS A 250 18.39 -6.39 -15.39
C LYS A 250 16.95 -5.88 -15.37
N LEU A 251 16.33 -5.75 -14.20
CA LEU A 251 14.99 -5.20 -14.07
C LEU A 251 14.86 -3.84 -14.78
N VAL A 252 15.87 -2.98 -14.65
CA VAL A 252 15.84 -1.62 -15.20
C VAL A 252 15.81 -1.66 -16.73
N SER A 253 16.70 -2.43 -17.36
CA SER A 253 16.74 -2.55 -18.82
C SER A 253 15.49 -3.23 -19.36
N MET A 254 15.00 -4.28 -18.69
CA MET A 254 13.80 -5.02 -19.11
C MET A 254 12.54 -4.16 -19.02
N VAL A 255 12.40 -3.32 -17.98
CA VAL A 255 11.31 -2.34 -17.89
C VAL A 255 11.45 -1.28 -18.97
N CYS A 256 12.66 -0.79 -19.25
CA CYS A 256 12.91 0.18 -20.31
C CYS A 256 12.54 -0.36 -21.70
N GLU A 257 12.97 -1.57 -22.03
CA GLU A 257 12.63 -2.30 -23.26
C GLU A 257 11.12 -2.49 -23.38
N SER A 258 10.48 -3.01 -22.31
CA SER A 258 9.03 -3.24 -22.29
C SER A 258 8.22 -1.96 -22.52
N VAL A 259 8.64 -0.83 -21.92
CA VAL A 259 7.97 0.47 -22.16
C VAL A 259 8.21 0.95 -23.59
N SER A 260 9.41 0.77 -24.14
CA SER A 260 9.75 1.18 -25.52
C SER A 260 8.98 0.38 -26.57
N ASP A 261 8.73 -0.90 -26.30
CA ASP A 261 8.00 -1.82 -27.17
C ASP A 261 6.47 -1.73 -27.01
N ASN A 262 5.96 -0.79 -26.21
CA ASN A 262 4.53 -0.68 -25.84
C ASN A 262 3.97 -1.94 -25.18
N ARG A 263 4.80 -2.62 -24.37
CA ARG A 263 4.49 -3.81 -23.55
C ARG A 263 4.49 -3.46 -22.07
N GLU A 264 3.77 -2.41 -21.71
CA GLU A 264 3.76 -1.88 -20.33
C GLU A 264 3.17 -2.86 -19.31
N ASP A 265 2.37 -3.82 -19.78
CA ASP A 265 1.85 -4.93 -18.98
C ASP A 265 2.94 -5.89 -18.46
N ILE A 266 4.00 -6.09 -19.24
CA ILE A 266 5.21 -6.81 -18.80
C ILE A 266 5.97 -5.97 -17.78
N ALA A 267 6.14 -4.66 -18.00
CA ALA A 267 6.79 -3.77 -17.04
C ALA A 267 6.06 -3.77 -15.69
N HIS A 268 4.72 -3.74 -15.72
CA HIS A 268 3.89 -3.87 -14.53
C HIS A 268 4.19 -5.16 -13.76
N ASP A 269 4.23 -6.32 -14.43
CA ASP A 269 4.45 -7.60 -13.77
C ASP A 269 5.86 -7.76 -13.21
N LEU A 270 6.87 -7.29 -13.93
CA LEU A 270 8.24 -7.32 -13.45
C LEU A 270 8.39 -6.48 -12.17
N ILE A 271 7.84 -5.26 -12.15
CA ILE A 271 7.84 -4.40 -10.96
C ILE A 271 7.08 -5.06 -9.80
N ALA A 272 5.89 -5.61 -10.07
CA ALA A 272 5.09 -6.31 -9.05
C ALA A 272 5.85 -7.50 -8.46
N PHE A 273 6.44 -8.34 -9.32
CA PHE A 273 7.22 -9.49 -8.91
C PHE A 273 8.45 -9.10 -8.09
N SER A 274 9.19 -8.07 -8.51
CA SER A 274 10.35 -7.59 -7.79
C SER A 274 9.99 -7.04 -6.42
N ALA A 275 8.85 -6.35 -6.27
CA ALA A 275 8.36 -5.89 -4.97
C ALA A 275 7.97 -7.05 -4.04
N MET A 276 7.28 -8.07 -4.56
CA MET A 276 6.93 -9.27 -3.81
C MET A 276 8.18 -10.06 -3.38
N SER A 277 9.14 -10.21 -4.30
CA SER A 277 10.41 -10.90 -4.04
C SER A 277 11.25 -10.15 -3.01
N LEU A 278 11.26 -8.82 -3.07
CA LEU A 278 11.92 -7.98 -2.09
C LEU A 278 11.32 -8.18 -0.70
N GLU A 279 9.99 -8.20 -0.57
CA GLU A 279 9.36 -8.51 0.73
C GLU A 279 9.79 -9.90 1.24
N GLY A 280 9.80 -10.92 0.38
CA GLY A 280 10.26 -12.26 0.73
C GLY A 280 11.69 -12.29 1.26
N GLN A 281 12.62 -11.58 0.60
CA GLN A 281 14.01 -11.46 1.06
C GLN A 281 14.11 -10.71 2.40
N LEU A 282 13.32 -9.64 2.58
CA LEU A 282 13.31 -8.87 3.84
C LEU A 282 12.78 -9.70 5.01
N LYS A 283 11.76 -10.55 4.79
CA LYS A 283 11.24 -11.48 5.80
C LYS A 283 12.29 -12.52 6.22
N GLN A 284 13.11 -13.02 5.28
CA GLN A 284 14.15 -14.01 5.56
C GLN A 284 15.34 -13.42 6.33
N ASN A 285 15.67 -12.15 6.12
CA ASN A 285 16.86 -11.51 6.71
C ASN A 285 16.70 -11.06 8.17
N GLY A 286 15.49 -10.96 8.71
CA GLY A 286 15.25 -10.68 10.14
C GLY A 286 15.87 -9.36 10.65
N ASP A 287 16.28 -9.32 11.93
CA ASP A 287 16.95 -8.17 12.58
C ASP A 287 18.44 -8.01 12.19
N ASN A 288 19.00 -8.91 11.37
CA ASN A 288 20.43 -8.94 11.05
C ASN A 288 20.86 -7.99 9.90
N GLY A 289 20.03 -7.02 9.56
CA GLY A 289 20.29 -6.07 8.47
C GLY A 289 19.91 -6.62 7.09
N SER A 290 19.72 -5.72 6.13
CA SER A 290 19.40 -6.06 4.74
C SER A 290 20.56 -6.84 4.12
N SER A 291 20.31 -8.02 3.54
CA SER A 291 21.33 -8.68 2.71
C SER A 291 21.66 -7.81 1.48
N ASP A 292 22.89 -7.93 0.98
CA ASP A 292 23.34 -7.23 -0.23
C ASP A 292 22.38 -7.43 -1.41
N GLY A 293 21.77 -8.63 -1.51
CA GLY A 293 20.77 -8.95 -2.53
C GLY A 293 19.46 -8.17 -2.39
N ALA A 294 18.97 -7.98 -1.17
CA ALA A 294 17.73 -7.23 -0.92
C ALA A 294 17.93 -5.73 -1.17
N GLU A 295 19.11 -5.19 -0.85
CA GLU A 295 19.44 -3.80 -1.18
C GLU A 295 19.54 -3.62 -2.70
N LEU A 296 20.27 -4.49 -3.39
CA LEU A 296 20.42 -4.44 -4.84
C LEU A 296 19.07 -4.52 -5.56
N LEU A 297 18.18 -5.42 -5.13
CA LEU A 297 16.84 -5.53 -5.69
C LEU A 297 15.99 -4.27 -5.40
N ARG A 298 16.11 -3.69 -4.20
CA ARG A 298 15.42 -2.44 -3.85
C ARG A 298 15.88 -1.28 -4.72
N GLU A 299 17.19 -1.12 -4.92
CA GLU A 299 17.76 -0.09 -5.79
C GLU A 299 17.32 -0.29 -7.25
N SER A 300 17.35 -1.52 -7.73
CA SER A 300 16.92 -1.87 -9.10
C SER A 300 15.44 -1.58 -9.30
N LEU A 301 14.60 -1.91 -8.30
CA LEU A 301 13.17 -1.61 -8.31
C LEU A 301 12.90 -0.11 -8.34
N ASP A 302 13.63 0.68 -7.54
CA ASP A 302 13.50 2.13 -7.52
C ASP A 302 13.87 2.77 -8.87
N LYS A 303 14.99 2.34 -9.45
CA LYS A 303 15.44 2.77 -10.79
C LYS A 303 14.43 2.40 -11.87
N ALA A 304 13.89 1.18 -11.84
CA ALA A 304 12.90 0.71 -12.81
C ALA A 304 11.59 1.51 -12.73
N VAL A 305 11.10 1.82 -11.51
CA VAL A 305 9.97 2.75 -11.35
C VAL A 305 10.34 4.15 -11.85
N GLY A 306 11.57 4.62 -11.63
CA GLY A 306 12.09 5.86 -12.21
C GLY A 306 11.95 5.91 -13.74
N VAL A 307 12.37 4.86 -14.43
CA VAL A 307 12.23 4.72 -15.90
C VAL A 307 10.76 4.84 -16.32
N LEU A 308 9.85 4.18 -15.61
CA LEU A 308 8.41 4.25 -15.87
C LEU A 308 7.84 5.67 -15.73
N TYR A 309 8.47 6.52 -14.93
CA TYR A 309 8.11 7.93 -14.73
C TYR A 309 8.93 8.90 -15.60
N GLY A 310 9.67 8.37 -16.59
CA GLY A 310 10.45 9.16 -17.53
C GLY A 310 11.70 9.78 -16.92
N LYS A 311 12.22 9.22 -15.82
CA LYS A 311 13.59 9.47 -15.35
C LYS A 311 14.51 8.65 -16.28
N GLY A 312 15.51 9.29 -16.89
CA GLY A 312 16.48 8.57 -17.72
C GLY A 312 17.18 7.45 -16.94
N VAL A 313 17.65 6.43 -17.67
CA VAL A 313 18.51 5.36 -17.15
C VAL A 313 19.86 5.94 -16.75
#